data_AF-D9UJ43-F1
#
_entry.id   AF-D9UJ43-F1
#
_cell.length_a   1.000
_cell.length_b   1.000
_cell.length_c   1.000
_cell.angle_alpha   90.00
_cell.angle_beta   90.00
_cell.angle_gamma   90.00
#
_symmetry.space_group_name_H-M   'P 1'
#
loop_
_entity.id
_entity.type
_entity.pdbx_description
1 polymer ?
#
loop_
_entity_poly.entity_id
_entity_poly.type
_entity_poly.pdbx_seq_one_letter_code
_entity_poly.pdbx_strand_id
1 'polypeptide(L)'
;MTPVGVNFLAPLLVHTPDVIRTVAVTMDLEPTEIAIERMLTEKTNDAADASRAAKLNRTVDPRDMAASGRIDQRGDDLASGAAGVNLVGWITVSSRHPEALARDKRTIRASAGKSYLKLEWCDREHHRAFVNTLPFATGIRR
;
A
#
# COMPACT_ATOMS: atom_id res chain seq x y z
N MET A 1 -9.29 4.14 -11.64
CA MET A 1 -8.17 4.77 -10.92
C MET A 1 -7.42 5.64 -11.90
N THR A 2 -7.08 6.88 -11.54
CA THR A 2 -6.18 7.70 -12.38
C THR A 2 -4.78 7.09 -12.29
N PRO A 3 -4.07 6.87 -13.41
CA PRO A 3 -2.72 6.34 -13.39
C PRO A 3 -1.83 7.21 -12.50
N VAL A 4 -1.17 6.57 -11.54
CA VAL A 4 -0.25 7.24 -10.64
C VAL A 4 1.08 7.38 -11.38
N GLY A 5 1.41 8.60 -11.80
CA GLY A 5 2.63 8.86 -12.57
C GLY A 5 3.91 8.53 -11.81
N VAL A 6 5.01 8.32 -12.53
CA VAL A 6 6.34 7.96 -11.97
C VAL A 6 6.83 8.90 -10.85
N ASN A 7 6.32 10.13 -10.80
CA ASN A 7 6.69 11.15 -9.81
C ASN A 7 5.69 11.29 -8.66
N PHE A 8 4.82 10.31 -8.41
CA PHE A 8 3.78 10.45 -7.37
C PHE A 8 4.33 10.65 -5.97
N LEU A 9 5.54 10.14 -5.67
CA LEU A 9 6.21 10.37 -4.39
C LEU A 9 6.95 11.71 -4.31
N ALA A 10 7.06 12.47 -5.40
CA ALA A 10 7.80 13.75 -5.40
C ALA A 10 7.33 14.75 -4.33
N PRO A 11 6.02 14.92 -4.04
CA PRO A 11 5.56 15.75 -2.93
C PRO A 11 6.14 15.33 -1.57
N LEU A 12 6.32 14.02 -1.37
CA LEU A 12 6.82 13.41 -0.15
C LEU A 12 8.32 13.17 -0.14
N LEU A 13 9.04 13.33 -1.26
CA LEU A 13 10.50 13.12 -1.30
C LEU A 13 11.23 14.45 -1.49
N VAL A 14 10.72 15.31 -2.37
CA VAL A 14 11.40 16.53 -2.82
C VAL A 14 10.72 17.79 -2.29
N HIS A 15 9.38 17.85 -2.24
CA HIS A 15 8.66 19.11 -1.99
C HIS A 15 8.35 19.41 -0.52
N THR A 16 9.15 18.91 0.43
CA THR A 16 9.09 19.41 1.82
C THR A 16 10.46 19.88 2.28
N PRO A 17 10.87 21.09 1.88
CA PRO A 17 12.07 21.70 2.44
C PRO A 17 11.92 21.81 3.97
N ASP A 18 13.06 21.85 4.66
CA ASP A 18 13.17 22.11 6.10
C ASP A 18 12.59 21.05 7.05
N VAL A 19 12.13 19.91 6.53
CA VAL A 19 11.72 18.75 7.34
C VAL A 19 12.81 17.68 7.30
N ILE A 20 13.40 17.37 8.45
CA ILE A 20 14.32 16.24 8.57
C ILE A 20 13.49 14.96 8.64
N ARG A 21 13.68 14.09 7.65
CA ARG A 21 12.97 12.81 7.55
C ARG A 21 13.82 11.73 6.92
N THR A 22 13.48 10.50 7.26
CA THR A 22 13.99 9.31 6.58
C THR A 22 12.80 8.54 6.04
N VAL A 23 12.82 8.24 4.74
CA VAL A 23 11.79 7.43 4.08
C VAL A 23 12.45 6.12 3.65
N ALA A 24 11.89 5.01 4.11
CA ALA A 24 12.26 3.68 3.67
C ALA A 24 11.09 3.05 2.93
N VAL A 25 11.36 2.49 1.76
CA VAL A 25 10.38 1.74 0.97
C VAL A 25 10.96 0.37 0.73
N THR A 26 10.26 -0.66 1.18
CA THR A 26 10.62 -2.04 0.93
C THR A 26 9.60 -2.64 0.00
N MET A 27 10.09 -3.18 -1.12
CA MET A 27 9.30 -3.87 -2.12
C MET A 27 9.71 -5.34 -2.09
N ASP A 28 8.76 -6.21 -1.78
CA ASP A 28 8.91 -7.64 -1.96
C ASP A 28 8.24 -8.01 -3.28
N LEU A 29 9.08 -8.41 -4.24
CA LEU A 29 8.65 -8.74 -5.60
C LEU A 29 8.35 -10.23 -5.64
N GLU A 30 7.08 -10.56 -5.86
CA GLU A 30 6.70 -11.93 -6.13
C GLU A 30 6.92 -12.25 -7.62
N PRO A 31 7.50 -13.42 -7.96
CA PRO A 31 7.56 -13.88 -9.34
C PRO A 31 6.18 -13.86 -9.99
N THR A 32 6.08 -13.25 -11.18
CA THR A 32 4.80 -13.04 -11.87
C THR A 32 4.02 -14.34 -12.09
N GLU A 33 4.71 -15.45 -12.37
CA GLU A 33 4.10 -16.77 -12.56
C GLU A 33 3.34 -17.23 -11.32
N ILE A 34 3.95 -17.12 -10.13
CA ILE A 34 3.34 -17.50 -8.85
C ILE A 34 2.17 -16.58 -8.53
N ALA A 35 2.32 -15.28 -8.77
CA ALA A 35 1.25 -14.30 -8.54
C ALA A 35 0.03 -14.56 -9.44
N ILE A 36 0.25 -14.94 -10.70
CA ILE A 36 -0.80 -15.34 -11.65
C ILE A 36 -1.50 -16.62 -11.18
N GLU A 37 -0.74 -17.65 -10.80
CA GLU A 37 -1.31 -18.94 -10.36
C GLU A 37 -2.22 -18.77 -9.14
N ARG A 38 -1.78 -17.98 -8.14
CA ARG A 38 -2.60 -17.67 -6.97
C ARG A 38 -3.85 -16.89 -7.35
N MET A 39 -3.74 -15.90 -8.24
CA MET A 39 -4.87 -15.11 -8.71
C MET A 39 -5.90 -15.98 -9.45
N LEU A 40 -5.46 -16.91 -10.31
CA LEU A 40 -6.34 -17.86 -10.99
C LEU A 40 -7.07 -18.78 -9.99
N THR A 41 -6.36 -19.20 -8.94
CA THR A 41 -6.95 -20.00 -7.86
C THR A 41 -8.00 -19.21 -7.09
N GLU A 42 -7.70 -17.97 -6.70
CA GLU A 42 -8.64 -17.06 -6.04
C GLU A 42 -9.88 -16.80 -6.90
N LYS A 43 -9.70 -16.52 -8.20
CA LYS A 43 -10.80 -16.30 -9.15
C LYS A 43 -11.68 -17.54 -9.32
N THR A 44 -11.07 -18.73 -9.34
CA THR A 44 -11.82 -20.00 -9.41
C THR A 44 -12.68 -20.21 -8.17
N ASN A 45 -12.14 -19.91 -6.99
CA ASN A 45 -12.89 -20.02 -5.73
C ASN A 45 -14.04 -19.00 -5.68
N ASP A 46 -13.80 -17.76 -6.09
CA ASP A 46 -14.83 -16.71 -6.16
C ASP A 46 -15.96 -17.10 -7.13
N ALA A 47 -15.63 -17.63 -8.31
CA ALA A 47 -16.62 -18.13 -9.26
C ALA A 47 -17.42 -19.33 -8.70
N ALA A 48 -16.77 -20.22 -7.95
CA ALA A 48 -17.44 -21.35 -7.30
C ALA A 48 -18.40 -20.89 -6.19
N ASP A 49 -18.02 -19.90 -5.40
CA ASP A 49 -18.84 -19.30 -4.36
C ASP A 49 -20.05 -18.55 -4.96
N ALA A 50 -19.83 -17.77 -6.02
CA ALA A 50 -20.89 -17.13 -6.78
C ALA A 50 -21.87 -18.14 -7.39
N SER A 51 -21.38 -19.24 -7.95
CA SER A 51 -22.22 -20.33 -8.48
C SER A 51 -23.06 -21.00 -7.40
N ARG A 52 -22.49 -21.24 -6.20
CA ARG A 52 -23.22 -21.78 -5.05
C ARG A 52 -24.28 -20.80 -4.54
N ALA A 53 -23.97 -19.51 -4.45
CA ALA A 53 -24.93 -18.48 -4.04
C ALA A 53 -26.11 -18.36 -5.03
N ALA A 54 -25.82 -18.41 -6.33
CA ALA A 54 -26.84 -18.39 -7.38
C ALA A 54 -27.79 -19.61 -7.29
N LYS A 55 -27.26 -20.82 -7.06
CA LYS A 55 -28.07 -22.03 -6.85
C LYS A 55 -29.00 -21.94 -5.64
N LEU A 56 -28.63 -21.14 -4.63
CA LEU A 56 -29.42 -20.91 -3.42
C LEU A 56 -30.37 -19.71 -3.55
N ASN A 57 -30.51 -19.10 -4.74
CA ASN A 57 -31.29 -17.87 -4.99
C ASN A 57 -30.94 -16.74 -4.00
N ARG A 58 -29.68 -16.68 -3.56
CA ARG A 58 -29.23 -15.64 -2.64
C ARG A 58 -29.01 -14.33 -3.40
N THR A 59 -29.51 -13.23 -2.86
CA THR A 59 -29.29 -11.90 -3.42
C THR A 59 -27.79 -11.58 -3.47
N VAL A 60 -27.32 -11.09 -4.62
CA VAL A 60 -25.93 -10.68 -4.81
C VAL A 60 -25.65 -9.43 -3.98
N ASP A 61 -24.63 -9.48 -3.13
CA ASP A 61 -24.18 -8.33 -2.35
C ASP A 61 -23.28 -7.43 -3.22
N PRO A 62 -23.56 -6.12 -3.31
CA PRO A 62 -22.69 -5.17 -4.02
C PRO A 62 -21.22 -5.17 -3.54
N ARG A 63 -20.96 -5.56 -2.29
CA ARG A 63 -19.60 -5.67 -1.73
C ARG A 63 -18.82 -6.85 -2.32
N ASP A 64 -19.50 -7.95 -2.61
CA ASP A 64 -18.92 -9.14 -3.23
C ASP A 64 -18.58 -8.84 -4.69
N MET A 65 -19.46 -8.13 -5.41
CA MET A 65 -19.16 -7.63 -6.76
C MET A 65 -17.93 -6.72 -6.78
N ALA A 66 -17.81 -5.82 -5.82
CA ALA A 66 -16.64 -4.95 -5.71
C ALA A 66 -15.36 -5.71 -5.34
N ALA A 67 -15.46 -6.83 -4.61
CA ALA A 67 -14.33 -7.70 -4.32
C ALA A 67 -13.88 -8.48 -5.55
N SER A 68 -14.81 -9.08 -6.28
CA SER A 68 -14.57 -9.79 -7.54
C SER A 68 -13.92 -8.87 -8.58
N GLY A 69 -14.45 -7.65 -8.75
CA GLY A 69 -13.86 -6.65 -9.67
C GLY A 69 -12.44 -6.20 -9.30
N ARG A 70 -12.02 -6.28 -8.03
CA ARG A 70 -10.63 -6.03 -7.63
C ARG A 70 -9.70 -7.18 -8.02
N ILE A 71 -10.18 -8.41 -7.99
CA ILE A 71 -9.41 -9.60 -8.43
C ILE A 71 -9.16 -9.51 -9.93
N ASP A 72 -10.19 -9.14 -10.71
CA ASP A 72 -10.07 -8.94 -12.15
C ASP A 72 -9.06 -7.84 -12.52
N GLN A 73 -9.17 -6.66 -11.89
CA GLN A 73 -8.21 -5.58 -12.12
C GLN A 73 -6.77 -6.01 -11.77
N ARG A 74 -6.58 -6.76 -10.67
CA ARG A 74 -5.27 -7.29 -10.30
C ARG A 74 -4.75 -8.28 -11.34
N GLY A 75 -5.62 -9.06 -11.95
CA GLY A 75 -5.27 -9.97 -13.05
C GLY A 75 -4.79 -9.23 -14.29
N ASP A 76 -5.49 -8.15 -14.67
CA ASP A 76 -5.09 -7.30 -15.80
C ASP A 76 -3.75 -6.60 -15.54
N ASP A 77 -3.54 -6.11 -14.32
CA ASP A 77 -2.29 -5.47 -13.91
C ASP A 77 -1.12 -6.47 -14.00
N LEU A 78 -1.29 -7.70 -13.47
CA LEU A 78 -0.29 -8.77 -13.56
C LEU A 78 0.01 -9.17 -15.01
N ALA A 79 -1.02 -9.29 -15.86
CA ALA A 79 -0.88 -9.64 -17.27
C ALA A 79 -0.17 -8.54 -18.08
N SER A 80 -0.32 -7.27 -17.68
CA SER A 80 0.39 -6.13 -18.28
C SER A 80 1.84 -5.98 -17.82
N GLY A 81 2.34 -6.90 -16.98
CA GLY A 81 3.72 -6.91 -16.49
C GLY A 81 3.94 -6.08 -15.22
N ALA A 82 2.89 -5.61 -14.55
CA ALA A 82 3.02 -5.10 -13.20
C ALA A 82 3.28 -6.29 -12.27
N ALA A 83 4.55 -6.52 -11.93
CA ALA A 83 4.92 -7.56 -10.97
C ALA A 83 4.09 -7.42 -9.68
N GLY A 84 3.68 -8.54 -9.07
CA GLY A 84 2.99 -8.53 -7.79
C GLY A 84 3.90 -7.95 -6.71
N VAL A 85 3.81 -6.64 -6.48
CA VAL A 85 4.65 -5.95 -5.49
C VAL A 85 3.90 -5.86 -4.18
N ASN A 86 4.43 -6.51 -3.14
CA ASN A 86 4.08 -6.18 -1.78
C ASN A 86 4.98 -5.03 -1.32
N LEU A 87 4.37 -3.86 -1.09
CA LEU A 87 5.10 -2.65 -0.72
C LEU A 87 4.74 -2.22 0.70
N VAL A 88 5.75 -1.92 1.50
CA VAL A 88 5.60 -1.20 2.77
C VAL A 88 6.48 0.04 2.77
N GLY A 89 5.94 1.14 3.31
CA GLY A 89 6.65 2.41 3.45
C GLY A 89 6.69 2.85 4.91
N TRP A 90 7.88 3.20 5.38
CA TRP A 90 8.11 3.75 6.72
C TRP A 90 8.70 5.15 6.63
N ILE A 91 8.24 6.04 7.49
CA ILE A 91 8.70 7.43 7.53
C ILE A 91 9.01 7.81 8.98
N THR A 92 10.26 8.16 9.24
CA THR A 92 10.68 8.78 10.50
C THR A 92 10.80 10.28 10.27
N VAL A 93 10.17 11.08 11.13
CA VAL A 93 10.25 12.54 11.11
C VAL A 93 10.94 12.98 12.40
N SER A 94 11.95 13.83 12.26
CA SER A 94 12.79 14.27 13.36
C SER A 94 12.83 15.79 13.41
N SER A 95 12.75 16.36 14.61
CA SER A 95 12.88 17.81 14.81
C SER A 95 13.56 18.06 16.16
N ARG A 96 14.21 19.23 16.31
CA ARG A 96 14.95 19.57 17.54
C ARG A 96 14.04 19.80 18.75
N HIS A 97 12.80 20.22 18.53
CA HIS A 97 11.85 20.60 19.58
C HIS A 97 10.46 20.02 19.31
N PRO A 98 9.65 19.72 20.35
CA PRO A 98 8.33 19.09 20.19
C PRO A 98 7.35 19.89 19.32
N GLU A 99 7.33 21.22 19.45
CA GLU A 99 6.46 22.09 18.66
C GLU A 99 6.80 22.05 17.16
N ALA A 100 8.10 22.01 16.85
CA ALA A 100 8.57 21.85 15.49
C ALA A 100 8.15 20.48 14.94
N LEU A 101 8.29 19.41 15.72
CA LEU A 101 7.87 18.06 15.32
C LEU A 101 6.37 18.00 15.00
N ALA A 102 5.53 18.64 15.80
CA ALA A 102 4.09 18.68 15.55
C ALA A 102 3.73 19.43 14.24
N ARG A 103 4.46 20.49 13.91
CA ARG A 103 4.33 21.18 12.62
C ARG A 103 4.83 20.29 11.47
N ASP A 104 6.00 19.70 11.60
CA ASP A 104 6.64 18.92 10.53
C ASP A 104 5.82 17.66 10.21
N LYS A 105 5.24 17.00 11.24
CA LYS A 105 4.26 15.91 11.05
C LYS A 105 3.04 16.34 10.24
N ARG A 106 2.50 17.55 10.45
CA ARG A 106 1.38 18.07 9.65
C ARG A 106 1.79 18.31 8.20
N THR A 107 2.98 18.87 7.97
CA THR A 107 3.55 19.06 6.63
C THR A 107 3.68 17.72 5.89
N ILE A 108 4.24 16.70 6.56
CA ILE A 108 4.42 15.37 5.98
C ILE A 108 3.09 14.70 5.65
N ARG A 109 2.09 14.81 6.53
CA ARG A 109 0.74 14.30 6.25
C ARG A 109 0.11 14.99 5.04
N ALA A 110 0.23 16.31 4.93
CA ALA A 110 -0.29 17.04 3.78
C ALA A 110 0.40 16.62 2.47
N SER A 111 1.72 16.43 2.50
CA SER A 111 2.47 15.95 1.33
C SER A 111 2.14 14.52 0.96
N ALA A 112 1.96 13.62 1.93
CA ALA A 112 1.52 12.26 1.67
C ALA A 112 0.14 12.22 0.99
N GLY A 113 -0.78 13.09 1.41
CA GLY A 113 -2.08 13.24 0.73
C GLY A 113 -1.95 13.62 -0.74
N LYS A 114 -0.99 14.49 -1.09
CA LYS A 114 -0.67 14.85 -2.50
C LYS A 114 -0.04 13.69 -3.27
N SER A 115 0.59 12.76 -2.57
CA SER A 115 1.11 11.50 -3.12
C SER A 115 0.09 10.37 -3.13
N TYR A 116 -1.19 10.65 -2.84
CA TYR A 116 -2.25 9.65 -2.73
C TYR A 116 -2.00 8.58 -1.65
N LEU A 117 -1.20 8.93 -0.63
CA LEU A 117 -0.85 8.06 0.49
C LEU A 117 -1.60 8.49 1.76
N LYS A 118 -2.02 7.49 2.54
CA LYS A 118 -2.54 7.69 3.89
C LYS A 118 -1.48 7.26 4.89
N LEU A 119 -1.12 8.17 5.80
CA LEU A 119 -0.15 7.89 6.86
C LEU A 119 -0.83 7.53 8.17
N GLU A 120 -0.28 6.53 8.84
CA GLU A 120 -0.58 6.16 10.22
C GLU A 120 0.61 6.49 11.11
N TRP A 121 0.38 7.23 12.21
CA TRP A 121 1.45 7.59 13.14
C TRP A 121 1.59 6.53 14.22
N CYS A 122 2.77 5.92 14.30
CA CYS A 122 3.14 4.95 15.33
C CYS A 122 3.67 5.64 16.59
N ASP A 123 3.00 6.71 17.07
CA ASP A 123 3.56 7.57 18.12
C ASP A 123 3.79 6.88 19.47
N ARG A 124 3.06 5.79 19.71
CA ARG A 124 3.14 5.00 20.95
C ARG A 124 4.13 3.84 20.84
N GLU A 125 4.68 3.58 19.66
CA GLU A 125 5.56 2.45 19.37
C GLU A 125 6.81 2.89 18.60
N HIS A 126 7.34 4.09 18.89
CA HIS A 126 8.52 4.64 18.21
C HIS A 126 9.71 3.68 18.17
N HIS A 127 9.95 2.95 19.26
CA HIS A 127 11.05 1.97 19.32
C HIS A 127 10.89 0.82 18.31
N ARG A 128 9.66 0.42 17.96
CA ARG A 128 9.38 -0.61 16.94
C ARG A 128 9.38 -0.01 15.55
N ALA A 129 8.74 1.15 15.40
CA ALA A 129 8.56 1.81 14.11
C ALA A 129 9.87 2.37 13.54
N PHE A 130 10.75 2.93 14.39
CA PHE A 130 12.00 3.55 13.97
C PHE A 130 12.93 2.55 13.26
N VAL A 131 13.02 1.32 13.79
CA VAL A 131 13.87 0.26 13.23
C VAL A 131 13.52 0.00 11.76
N ASN A 132 12.23 0.07 11.41
CA ASN A 132 11.76 -0.17 10.04
C ASN A 132 12.15 0.92 9.03
N THR A 133 12.76 2.04 9.48
CA THR A 133 13.37 3.04 8.60
C THR A 133 14.87 2.83 8.38
N LEU A 134 15.48 1.84 9.02
CA LEU A 134 16.89 1.49 8.84
C LEU A 134 17.06 0.60 7.60
N PRO A 135 18.19 0.69 6.87
CA PRO A 135 18.38 0.01 5.58
C PRO A 135 18.23 -1.52 5.60
N PHE A 136 18.49 -2.16 6.75
CA PHE A 136 18.44 -3.62 6.89
C PHE A 136 17.10 -4.14 7.41
N ALA A 137 16.20 -3.26 7.83
CA ALA A 137 14.86 -3.67 8.24
C ALA A 137 13.95 -3.71 7.00
N THR A 138 13.19 -4.79 6.86
CA THR A 138 12.21 -4.92 5.78
C THR A 138 10.87 -4.31 6.16
N GLY A 139 10.49 -4.37 7.45
CA GLY A 139 9.19 -3.94 7.93
C GLY A 139 8.00 -4.72 7.34
N ILE A 140 8.25 -5.81 6.61
CA ILE A 140 7.24 -6.69 6.01
C ILE A 140 6.99 -7.85 6.96
N ARG A 141 5.72 -8.07 7.30
CA ARG A 141 5.29 -9.27 8.02
C ARG A 141 5.17 -10.42 7.02
N ARG A 142 5.98 -11.45 7.20
CA ARG A 142 5.88 -12.73 6.48
C ARG A 142 4.91 -13.68 7.18
#